data_AF-A0AAU9P452-F1
#
_entry.id   AF-A0AAU9P452-F1
#
_cell.length_a   1.000
_cell.length_b   1.000
_cell.length_c   1.000
_cell.angle_alpha   90.00
_cell.angle_beta   90.00
_cell.angle_gamma   90.00
#
_symmetry.space_group_name_H-M   'P 1'
#
loop_
_entity.id
_entity.type
_entity.pdbx_description
1 polymer ?
#
loop_
_entity_poly.entity_id
_entity_poly.type
_entity_poly.pdbx_seq_one_letter_code
_entity_poly.pdbx_strand_id
1 'polypeptide(L)'
;MVNKAWRIIPRPIMETVLNNHAHRHRVHQPLILHGPRGVGKTTLILERHLENWNKGPHVTGYIDFAQSIEENHPHHGHSFPWASWSNCKPPFLPTLRTQLEQCLESMAEKGVQLGTISSHQICKTLGKWHNLDTSLKRIIQTKTETTTSKRAFSNKVSTLSLWDKAVCTLTARLNATEIDEILMLKEKGKNVSLQETSYYREGIVALKLAKEVINVQQGFRANAVKHLNKTGGFSRTLANSATDWPLLLLEMLSGAAQTDYFQPKLVINNIEVLKHAALVDDSSVSGSMYHDSLIWRIIALGANEMCLPVILITSDSYYSYAAYMDFGFPDIFISRETFGWTPQQAKIHMVPDYFSQSEWDLIVEVLGPNPRHLFEIYALKQSNYYQALMDNKESTFEDIIDAYLAHLQVTVVNPAMDRALAILQKFALDAQKGKIVKDKLRFGAPWKHPPRKDDPYLRSEWAKLQLMDFIQCLVSAEFGINYFADCSLEIFDDPSVNAMIEVGLLYMQRDPSFFRPISRAIQRCLVRWLVQERIDMNFKNSILFRWHRVLRGRSYRHLMLQVGNK
;
A
#
# COMPACT_ATOMS: atom_id res chain seq x y z
N MET A 1 -17.05 33.22 -16.66
CA MET A 1 -16.67 31.84 -16.29
C MET A 1 -16.99 31.62 -14.82
N VAL A 2 -17.49 30.45 -14.43
CA VAL A 2 -17.80 30.16 -13.01
C VAL A 2 -16.48 29.81 -12.31
N ASN A 3 -15.97 30.72 -11.47
CA ASN A 3 -14.78 30.48 -10.62
C ASN A 3 -15.16 29.69 -9.36
N LYS A 4 -15.73 28.50 -9.54
CA LYS A 4 -16.05 27.65 -8.39
C LYS A 4 -14.80 26.90 -7.94
N ALA A 5 -14.54 26.90 -6.65
CA ALA A 5 -13.50 26.05 -6.08
C ALA A 5 -13.82 24.57 -6.37
N TRP A 6 -12.77 23.78 -6.60
CA TRP A 6 -12.93 22.33 -6.74
C TRP A 6 -13.46 21.74 -5.43
N ARG A 7 -14.55 20.99 -5.50
CA ARG A 7 -15.17 20.37 -4.31
C ARG A 7 -14.92 18.86 -4.29
N ILE A 8 -14.78 18.31 -3.10
CA ILE A 8 -14.68 16.86 -2.90
C ILE A 8 -16.09 16.28 -2.93
N ILE A 9 -16.38 15.54 -3.98
CA ILE A 9 -17.75 15.08 -4.24
C ILE A 9 -18.05 13.79 -3.46
N PRO A 10 -19.20 13.72 -2.78
CA PRO A 10 -19.57 12.55 -1.99
C PRO A 10 -19.58 11.23 -2.76
N ARG A 11 -19.36 10.14 -2.03
CA ARG A 11 -19.45 8.75 -2.51
C ARG A 11 -20.36 7.95 -1.58
N PRO A 12 -21.70 8.15 -1.59
CA PRO A 12 -22.58 7.63 -0.55
C PRO A 12 -22.40 6.14 -0.26
N ILE A 13 -22.36 5.28 -1.28
CA ILE A 13 -22.18 3.83 -1.11
C ILE A 13 -20.84 3.50 -0.42
N MET A 14 -19.75 4.14 -0.85
CA MET A 14 -18.42 3.91 -0.29
C MET A 14 -18.31 4.46 1.13
N GLU A 15 -18.80 5.68 1.34
CA GLU A 15 -18.83 6.34 2.64
C GLU A 15 -19.65 5.50 3.64
N THR A 16 -20.77 4.92 3.23
CA THR A 16 -21.55 4.00 4.06
C THR A 16 -20.76 2.74 4.41
N VAL A 17 -20.07 2.10 3.46
CA VAL A 17 -19.25 0.91 3.76
C VAL A 17 -18.11 1.25 4.73
N LEU A 18 -17.38 2.33 4.46
CA LEU A 18 -16.29 2.81 5.30
C LEU A 18 -16.78 3.12 6.71
N ASN A 19 -17.89 3.85 6.83
CA ASN A 19 -18.48 4.17 8.12
C ASN A 19 -18.96 2.89 8.82
N ASN A 20 -19.70 2.00 8.16
CA ASN A 20 -20.18 0.77 8.78
C ASN A 20 -19.05 -0.12 9.31
N HIS A 21 -17.89 -0.10 8.65
CA HIS A 21 -16.69 -0.77 9.13
C HIS A 21 -16.03 -0.03 10.30
N ALA A 22 -15.83 1.28 10.16
CA ALA A 22 -15.13 2.14 11.12
C ALA A 22 -15.91 2.43 12.42
N HIS A 23 -17.24 2.22 12.46
CA HIS A 23 -18.07 2.36 13.66
C HIS A 23 -18.12 1.10 14.52
N ARG A 24 -17.63 -0.04 14.02
CA ARG A 24 -17.48 -1.24 14.84
C ARG A 24 -16.28 -1.08 15.76
N HIS A 25 -16.38 -1.51 17.01
CA HIS A 25 -15.22 -1.50 17.92
C HIS A 25 -14.26 -2.66 17.64
N ARG A 26 -14.77 -3.78 17.10
CA ARG A 26 -13.99 -4.93 16.63
C ARG A 26 -14.59 -5.54 15.36
N VAL A 27 -13.73 -6.14 14.53
CA VAL A 27 -14.06 -6.73 13.23
C VAL A 27 -13.28 -8.03 13.00
N HIS A 28 -13.87 -8.94 12.24
CA HIS A 28 -13.21 -10.20 11.86
C HIS A 28 -12.24 -10.05 10.69
N GLN A 29 -12.40 -9.02 9.87
CA GLN A 29 -11.74 -8.88 8.58
C GLN A 29 -11.27 -7.44 8.38
N PRO A 30 -10.03 -7.19 7.93
CA PRO A 30 -9.64 -5.88 7.47
C PRO A 30 -10.42 -5.47 6.22
N LEU A 31 -10.63 -4.17 6.04
CA LEU A 31 -11.23 -3.59 4.85
C LEU A 31 -10.12 -3.17 3.89
N ILE A 32 -10.13 -3.70 2.66
CA ILE A 32 -9.20 -3.26 1.62
C ILE A 32 -9.93 -2.32 0.67
N LEU A 33 -9.48 -1.07 0.68
CA LEU A 33 -9.93 -0.01 -0.20
C LEU A 33 -9.05 0.02 -1.46
N HIS A 34 -9.44 -0.77 -2.45
CA HIS A 34 -8.66 -0.97 -3.67
C HIS A 34 -9.32 -0.29 -4.87
N GLY A 35 -8.52 0.33 -5.74
CA GLY A 35 -9.05 1.03 -6.92
C GLY A 35 -7.92 1.58 -7.77
N PRO A 36 -8.16 1.93 -9.05
CA PRO A 36 -7.13 2.54 -9.87
C PRO A 36 -6.68 3.89 -9.28
N ARG A 37 -5.52 4.38 -9.72
CA ARG A 37 -5.00 5.68 -9.28
C ARG A 37 -5.90 6.82 -9.77
N GLY A 38 -5.96 7.90 -9.00
CA GLY A 38 -6.75 9.10 -9.36
C GLY A 38 -8.25 9.04 -9.03
N VAL A 39 -8.75 7.93 -8.48
CA VAL A 39 -10.19 7.79 -8.13
C VAL A 39 -10.60 8.46 -6.81
N GLY A 40 -9.68 9.09 -6.09
CA GLY A 40 -9.98 9.89 -4.88
C GLY A 40 -10.10 9.11 -3.58
N LYS A 41 -9.53 7.89 -3.47
CA LYS A 41 -9.58 7.05 -2.25
C LYS A 41 -9.06 7.79 -1.01
N THR A 42 -7.83 8.29 -1.09
CA THR A 42 -7.14 8.99 0.00
C THR A 42 -7.83 10.29 0.36
N THR A 43 -8.21 11.08 -0.66
CA THR A 43 -8.95 12.34 -0.46
C THR A 43 -10.29 12.12 0.26
N LEU A 44 -11.02 11.06 -0.07
CA LEU A 44 -12.26 10.71 0.63
C LEU A 44 -12.02 10.49 2.13
N ILE A 45 -10.97 9.74 2.48
CA ILE A 45 -10.65 9.44 3.87
C ILE A 45 -10.20 10.69 4.62
N LEU A 46 -9.20 11.39 4.09
CA LEU A 46 -8.58 12.53 4.76
C LEU A 46 -9.58 13.68 4.98
N GLU A 47 -10.37 14.00 3.96
CA GLU A 47 -11.14 15.25 3.93
C GLU A 47 -12.60 15.07 4.35
N ARG A 48 -13.13 13.84 4.38
CA ARG A 48 -14.55 13.59 4.74
C ARG A 48 -14.74 12.69 5.96
N HIS A 49 -13.78 11.82 6.27
CA HIS A 49 -13.93 10.82 7.34
C HIS A 49 -13.02 11.05 8.54
N LEU A 50 -11.75 11.41 8.30
CA LEU A 50 -10.73 11.41 9.34
C LEU A 50 -11.07 12.35 10.50
N GLU A 51 -11.61 13.54 10.23
CA GLU A 51 -12.04 14.47 11.28
C GLU A 51 -13.12 13.84 12.18
N ASN A 52 -14.15 13.26 11.58
CA ASN A 52 -15.25 12.63 12.32
C ASN A 52 -14.80 11.37 13.07
N TRP A 53 -13.87 10.60 12.49
CA TRP A 53 -13.31 9.43 13.14
C TRP A 53 -12.30 9.74 14.25
N ASN A 54 -12.00 11.01 14.50
CA ASN A 54 -11.23 11.47 15.65
C ASN A 54 -12.10 12.19 16.71
N LYS A 55 -13.42 12.26 16.50
CA LYS A 55 -14.37 12.75 17.52
C LYS A 55 -14.65 11.61 18.50
N GLY A 56 -14.54 11.89 19.81
CA GLY A 56 -14.72 10.90 20.88
C GLY A 56 -16.05 10.15 20.74
N PRO A 57 -16.07 8.81 20.95
CA PRO A 57 -15.06 7.93 21.55
C PRO A 57 -13.99 7.36 20.58
N HIS A 58 -13.95 7.85 19.34
CA HIS A 58 -13.09 7.28 18.31
C HIS A 58 -11.65 7.80 18.35
N VAL A 59 -10.69 6.90 18.12
CA VAL A 59 -9.27 7.23 17.95
C VAL A 59 -8.77 6.63 16.65
N THR A 60 -8.36 7.47 15.70
CA THR A 60 -7.88 6.98 14.41
C THR A 60 -6.38 7.16 14.28
N GLY A 61 -5.67 6.06 14.05
CA GLY A 61 -4.31 6.09 13.49
C GLY A 61 -4.38 6.19 11.98
N TYR A 62 -3.68 7.16 11.39
CA TYR A 62 -3.53 7.29 9.94
C TYR A 62 -2.04 7.26 9.61
N ILE A 63 -1.65 6.36 8.71
CA ILE A 63 -0.29 6.25 8.21
C ILE A 63 -0.33 6.33 6.69
N ASP A 64 0.59 7.10 6.12
CA ASP A 64 0.84 7.08 4.68
C ASP A 64 2.30 6.72 4.40
N PHE A 65 2.54 5.48 3.98
CA PHE A 65 3.91 5.03 3.71
C PHE A 65 4.57 5.77 2.54
N ALA A 66 3.77 6.33 1.63
CA ALA A 66 4.29 7.11 0.53
C ALA A 66 4.76 8.51 0.95
N GLN A 67 4.42 8.98 2.17
CA GLN A 67 4.92 10.27 2.70
C GLN A 67 6.45 10.32 2.78
N SER A 68 7.09 9.16 2.89
CA SER A 68 8.57 9.03 2.88
C SER A 68 9.21 9.29 1.52
N ILE A 69 8.43 9.36 0.43
CA ILE A 69 8.90 9.64 -0.93
C ILE A 69 8.75 11.13 -1.19
N GLU A 70 9.70 11.91 -0.68
CA GLU A 70 9.60 13.38 -0.62
C GLU A 70 9.34 14.03 -1.98
N GLU A 71 10.01 13.54 -3.03
CA GLU A 71 9.94 14.08 -4.40
C GLU A 71 8.56 13.99 -5.08
N ASN A 72 7.63 13.18 -4.54
CA ASN A 72 6.37 12.86 -5.22
C ASN A 72 5.12 12.94 -4.33
N HIS A 73 5.26 13.32 -3.05
CA HIS A 73 4.15 13.26 -2.10
C HIS A 73 3.56 14.64 -1.78
N PRO A 74 2.22 14.80 -1.69
CA PRO A 74 1.59 16.10 -1.42
C PRO A 74 1.94 16.79 -0.11
N HIS A 75 2.34 16.02 0.90
CA HIS A 75 2.86 16.57 2.15
C HIS A 75 4.07 17.49 1.94
N HIS A 76 4.81 17.31 0.84
CA HIS A 76 6.01 18.08 0.49
C HIS A 76 5.76 19.04 -0.69
N GLY A 77 4.50 19.38 -0.99
CA GLY A 77 4.15 20.32 -2.05
C GLY A 77 4.05 19.72 -3.46
N HIS A 78 4.14 18.40 -3.60
CA HIS A 78 4.01 17.71 -4.88
C HIS A 78 2.59 17.16 -5.12
N SER A 79 2.32 16.55 -6.28
CA SER A 79 1.09 15.79 -6.50
C SER A 79 1.39 14.30 -6.45
N PHE A 80 0.46 13.48 -5.98
CA PHE A 80 0.60 12.02 -6.01
C PHE A 80 0.98 11.56 -7.43
N PRO A 81 1.89 10.60 -7.64
CA PRO A 81 2.26 10.16 -8.99
C PRO A 81 1.11 9.39 -9.65
N TRP A 82 0.98 9.51 -10.98
CA TRP A 82 0.11 8.61 -11.77
C TRP A 82 0.74 7.22 -11.91
N ALA A 83 2.06 7.18 -11.98
CA ALA A 83 2.87 5.97 -11.99
C ALA A 83 2.83 5.25 -10.64
N SER A 84 3.19 3.96 -10.63
CA SER A 84 3.32 3.21 -9.38
C SER A 84 4.40 3.78 -8.46
N TRP A 85 4.23 3.66 -7.14
CA TRP A 85 5.26 4.04 -6.18
C TRP A 85 6.55 3.21 -6.30
N SER A 86 6.46 2.00 -6.86
CA SER A 86 7.62 1.18 -7.23
C SER A 86 8.55 1.85 -8.26
N ASN A 87 8.04 2.84 -9.00
CA ASN A 87 8.83 3.60 -9.96
C ASN A 87 9.61 4.76 -9.32
N CYS A 88 9.30 5.10 -8.07
CA CYS A 88 10.03 6.09 -7.30
C CYS A 88 11.25 5.44 -6.63
N LYS A 89 12.18 6.26 -6.15
CA LYS A 89 13.27 5.76 -5.31
C LYS A 89 12.67 5.06 -4.08
N PRO A 90 13.01 3.79 -3.82
CA PRO A 90 12.40 3.09 -2.70
C PRO A 90 12.77 3.72 -1.36
N PRO A 91 11.80 3.97 -0.47
CA PRO A 91 12.09 4.46 0.87
C PRO A 91 12.74 3.37 1.72
N PHE A 92 13.38 3.78 2.81
CA PHE A 92 14.05 2.86 3.72
C PHE A 92 13.05 2.14 4.64
N LEU A 93 13.19 0.82 4.75
CA LEU A 93 12.33 -0.01 5.60
C LEU A 93 12.32 0.43 7.08
N PRO A 94 13.46 0.77 7.72
CA PRO A 94 13.46 1.29 9.09
C PRO A 94 12.59 2.53 9.28
N THR A 95 12.58 3.45 8.30
CA THR A 95 11.75 4.66 8.33
C THR A 95 10.26 4.29 8.32
N LEU A 96 9.84 3.43 7.39
CA LEU A 96 8.44 3.00 7.30
C LEU A 96 7.99 2.22 8.54
N ARG A 97 8.85 1.33 9.05
CA ARG A 97 8.61 0.59 10.30
C ARG A 97 8.40 1.57 11.45
N THR A 98 9.28 2.55 11.59
CA THR A 98 9.20 3.57 12.64
C THR A 98 7.89 4.36 12.55
N GLN A 99 7.45 4.76 11.34
CA GLN A 99 6.15 5.43 11.15
C GLN A 99 4.97 4.60 11.64
N LEU A 100 4.96 3.29 11.33
CA LEU A 100 3.92 2.37 11.79
C LEU A 100 3.95 2.20 13.31
N GLU A 101 5.13 1.94 13.87
CA GLU A 101 5.31 1.75 15.31
C GLU A 101 4.89 3.00 16.09
N GLN A 102 5.34 4.20 15.69
CA GLN A 102 4.99 5.46 16.34
C GLN A 102 3.49 5.75 16.31
N CYS A 103 2.82 5.48 15.18
CA CYS A 103 1.38 5.65 15.08
C CYS A 103 0.64 4.72 16.04
N LEU A 104 1.00 3.44 16.08
CA LEU A 104 0.39 2.44 16.96
C LEU A 104 0.71 2.71 18.44
N GLU A 105 1.93 3.15 18.74
CA GLU A 105 2.36 3.58 20.08
C GLU A 105 1.52 4.75 20.56
N SER A 106 1.36 5.81 19.76
CA SER A 106 0.54 6.95 20.11
C SER A 106 -0.93 6.57 20.38
N MET A 107 -1.48 5.61 19.62
CA MET A 107 -2.81 5.08 19.90
C MET A 107 -2.85 4.29 21.22
N ALA A 108 -1.85 3.48 21.51
CA ALA A 108 -1.76 2.70 22.75
C ALA A 108 -1.57 3.61 23.97
N GLU A 109 -0.76 4.67 23.85
CA GLU A 109 -0.60 5.70 24.87
C GLU A 109 -1.93 6.38 25.20
N LYS A 110 -2.75 6.72 24.20
CA LYS A 110 -4.13 7.20 24.42
C LYS A 110 -4.99 6.17 25.15
N GLY A 111 -4.84 4.88 24.82
CA GLY A 111 -5.51 3.80 25.54
C GLY A 111 -5.11 3.72 27.01
N VAL A 112 -3.84 3.95 27.33
CA VAL A 112 -3.32 4.03 28.71
C VAL A 112 -3.86 5.27 29.43
N GLN A 113 -3.86 6.43 28.77
CA GLN A 113 -4.42 7.68 29.34
C GLN A 113 -5.92 7.56 29.67
N LEU A 114 -6.65 6.75 28.90
CA LEU A 114 -8.05 6.42 29.13
C LEU A 114 -8.23 5.25 30.12
N GLY A 115 -7.15 4.72 30.71
CA GLY A 115 -7.24 3.59 31.65
C GLY A 115 -7.72 2.27 31.05
N THR A 116 -7.86 2.17 29.72
CA THR A 116 -8.28 0.94 29.02
C THR A 116 -7.16 -0.08 28.86
N ILE A 117 -5.91 0.40 28.87
CA ILE A 117 -4.69 -0.40 28.76
C ILE A 117 -3.90 -0.26 30.06
N SER A 118 -3.65 -1.39 30.72
CA SER A 118 -2.94 -1.49 31.99
C SER A 118 -1.64 -2.30 31.88
N SER A 119 -0.73 -2.10 32.82
CA SER A 119 0.52 -2.86 32.96
C SER A 119 0.29 -4.38 32.91
N HIS A 120 -0.72 -4.86 33.64
CA HIS A 120 -1.10 -6.27 33.66
C HIS A 120 -1.62 -6.80 32.31
N GLN A 121 -2.44 -6.01 31.60
CA GLN A 121 -2.91 -6.40 30.26
C GLN A 121 -1.76 -6.44 29.26
N ILE A 122 -0.80 -5.52 29.35
CA ILE A 122 0.42 -5.52 28.52
C ILE A 122 1.22 -6.79 28.79
N CYS A 123 1.50 -7.11 30.05
CA CYS A 123 2.23 -8.33 30.42
C CYS A 123 1.52 -9.61 29.94
N LYS A 124 0.19 -9.68 30.09
CA LYS A 124 -0.61 -10.84 29.66
C LYS A 124 -0.58 -11.02 28.15
N THR A 125 -0.76 -9.94 27.39
CA THR A 125 -0.77 -9.97 25.92
C THR A 125 0.61 -10.36 25.39
N LEU A 126 1.67 -9.79 25.98
CA LEU A 126 3.04 -10.13 25.62
C LEU A 126 3.38 -11.60 25.97
N GLY A 127 2.98 -12.06 27.15
CA GLY A 127 3.25 -13.42 27.63
C GLY A 127 2.54 -14.53 26.85
N LYS A 128 1.50 -14.20 26.08
CA LYS A 128 0.79 -15.16 25.20
C LYS A 128 1.66 -15.65 24.05
N TRP A 129 2.51 -14.78 23.51
CA TRP A 129 3.34 -15.08 22.33
C TRP A 129 4.84 -15.17 22.65
N HIS A 130 5.27 -14.61 23.78
CA HIS A 130 6.67 -14.46 24.13
C HIS A 130 7.00 -15.07 25.49
N ASN A 131 8.13 -15.78 25.57
CA ASN A 131 8.69 -16.18 26.86
C ASN A 131 9.48 -15.00 27.46
N LEU A 132 8.99 -14.46 28.58
CA LEU A 132 9.48 -13.21 29.15
C LEU A 132 10.67 -13.41 30.10
N ASP A 133 10.82 -14.58 30.72
CA ASP A 133 11.68 -14.78 31.89
C ASP A 133 13.14 -14.42 31.62
N THR A 134 13.70 -14.88 30.50
CA THR A 134 15.11 -14.62 30.13
C THR A 134 15.33 -13.14 29.78
N SER A 135 14.41 -12.53 29.05
CA SER A 135 14.49 -11.11 28.67
C SER A 135 14.37 -10.20 29.88
N LEU A 136 13.40 -10.45 30.75
CA LEU A 136 13.18 -9.67 31.98
C LEU A 136 14.38 -9.80 32.93
N LYS A 137 14.91 -11.01 33.14
CA LYS A 137 16.13 -11.21 33.93
C LYS A 137 17.30 -10.41 33.35
N ARG A 138 17.49 -10.40 32.03
CA ARG A 138 18.55 -9.63 31.37
C ARG A 138 18.38 -8.12 31.58
N ILE A 139 17.17 -7.58 31.42
CA ILE A 139 16.85 -6.14 31.60
C ILE A 139 17.07 -5.69 33.06
N ILE A 140 16.77 -6.57 34.03
CA ILE A 140 17.02 -6.31 35.45
C ILE A 140 18.53 -6.40 35.76
N GLN A 141 19.24 -7.37 35.17
CA GLN A 141 20.65 -7.66 35.45
C GLN A 141 21.66 -6.70 34.83
N THR A 142 21.38 -6.11 33.65
CA THR A 142 22.27 -5.18 32.93
C THR A 142 22.71 -3.93 33.71
N LYS A 143 22.30 -3.79 34.98
CA LYS A 143 22.75 -2.71 35.88
C LYS A 143 23.11 -3.11 37.32
N THR A 144 23.03 -4.38 37.71
CA THR A 144 23.54 -4.79 39.06
C THR A 144 25.05 -5.00 39.08
N GLU A 145 25.75 -4.75 37.96
CA GLU A 145 27.20 -4.96 37.82
C GLU A 145 28.09 -3.91 38.51
N THR A 146 27.54 -2.82 39.08
CA THR A 146 28.35 -1.86 39.85
C THR A 146 28.34 -2.07 41.37
N THR A 147 27.61 -3.05 41.92
CA THR A 147 27.74 -3.38 43.36
C THR A 147 27.40 -4.85 43.62
N THR A 148 28.45 -5.64 43.86
CA THR A 148 28.47 -6.78 44.79
C THR A 148 27.15 -7.52 45.03
N SER A 149 26.78 -8.40 44.11
CA SER A 149 26.51 -9.83 44.37
C SER A 149 25.73 -10.41 43.18
N LYS A 150 26.26 -11.48 42.58
CA LYS A 150 25.45 -12.40 41.77
C LYS A 150 24.45 -13.09 42.70
N ARG A 151 23.38 -12.40 43.10
CA ARG A 151 22.20 -13.09 43.63
C ARG A 151 21.65 -13.91 42.50
N ALA A 152 21.93 -15.21 42.54
CA ALA A 152 21.26 -16.21 41.72
C ALA A 152 19.75 -15.97 41.88
N PHE A 153 19.11 -15.41 40.86
CA PHE A 153 17.66 -15.32 40.82
C PHE A 153 17.16 -16.76 40.94
N SER A 154 16.48 -17.07 42.04
CA SER A 154 15.97 -18.41 42.27
C SER A 154 15.05 -18.80 41.10
N ASN A 155 15.07 -20.07 40.71
CA ASN A 155 14.29 -20.59 39.57
C ASN A 155 12.76 -20.64 39.84
N LYS A 156 12.26 -20.02 40.92
CA LYS A 156 10.84 -20.06 41.36
C LYS A 156 10.19 -18.67 41.50
N VAL A 157 10.65 -17.68 40.73
CA VAL A 157 10.01 -16.36 40.70
C VAL A 157 8.95 -16.37 39.60
N SER A 158 7.70 -15.99 39.91
CA SER A 158 6.62 -15.95 38.92
C SER A 158 6.90 -14.88 37.87
N THR A 159 6.51 -15.11 36.61
CA THR A 159 6.72 -14.15 35.51
C THR A 159 6.09 -12.78 35.81
N LEU A 160 4.95 -12.75 36.52
CA LEU A 160 4.33 -11.51 36.97
C LEU A 160 5.21 -10.74 37.96
N SER A 161 5.79 -11.41 38.95
CA SER A 161 6.69 -10.74 39.90
C SER A 161 8.01 -10.28 39.26
N LEU A 162 8.49 -10.96 38.20
CA LEU A 162 9.60 -10.46 37.38
C LEU A 162 9.19 -9.22 36.59
N TRP A 163 7.97 -9.18 36.05
CA TRP A 163 7.42 -8.04 35.35
C TRP A 163 7.33 -6.81 36.26
N ASP A 164 6.70 -6.93 37.42
CA ASP A 164 6.55 -5.81 38.37
C ASP A 164 7.91 -5.27 38.81
N LYS A 165 8.87 -6.17 39.07
CA LYS A 165 10.24 -5.78 39.39
C LYS A 165 10.93 -5.05 38.23
N ALA A 166 10.72 -5.49 37.00
CA ALA A 166 11.27 -4.85 35.81
C ALA A 166 10.63 -3.48 35.56
N VAL A 167 9.31 -3.34 35.73
CA VAL A 167 8.58 -2.07 35.64
C VAL A 167 9.13 -1.09 36.68
N CYS A 168 9.20 -1.47 37.96
CA CYS A 168 9.78 -0.64 39.02
C CYS A 168 11.23 -0.22 38.71
N THR A 169 12.03 -1.15 38.17
CA THR A 169 13.41 -0.86 37.78
C THR A 169 13.48 0.14 36.63
N LEU A 170 12.58 0.04 35.65
CA LEU A 170 12.53 0.95 34.51
C LEU A 170 11.97 2.33 34.89
N THR A 171 10.95 2.39 35.76
CA THR A 171 10.44 3.64 36.33
C THR A 171 11.53 4.45 37.00
N ALA A 172 12.40 3.80 37.78
CA ALA A 172 13.54 4.47 38.42
C ALA A 172 14.62 4.98 37.42
N ARG A 173 14.61 4.49 36.17
CA ARG A 173 15.54 4.91 35.11
C ARG A 173 14.98 6.04 34.24
N LEU A 174 13.66 6.19 34.17
CA LEU A 174 13.01 7.12 33.25
C LEU A 174 12.81 8.49 33.89
N ASN A 175 12.88 9.53 33.06
CA ASN A 175 12.62 10.89 33.49
C ASN A 175 11.12 11.07 33.74
N ALA A 176 10.74 11.37 34.98
CA ALA A 176 9.35 11.57 35.37
C ALA A 176 8.66 12.68 34.54
N THR A 177 9.42 13.70 34.13
CA THR A 177 8.94 14.81 33.31
C THR A 177 8.52 14.39 31.90
N GLU A 178 9.25 13.47 31.28
CA GLU A 178 8.94 12.94 29.94
C GLU A 178 7.63 12.11 29.97
N ILE A 179 7.44 11.33 31.03
CA ILE A 179 6.21 10.54 31.22
C ILE A 179 5.02 11.45 31.49
N ASP A 180 5.22 12.53 32.26
CA ASP A 180 4.16 13.49 32.57
C ASP A 180 3.71 14.31 31.36
N GLU A 181 4.62 14.59 30.42
CA GLU A 181 4.33 15.20 29.13
C GLU A 181 3.50 14.27 28.23
N ILE A 182 3.89 12.98 28.13
CA ILE A 182 3.12 11.97 27.40
C ILE A 182 1.71 11.85 27.97
N LEU A 183 1.53 11.95 29.29
CA LEU A 183 0.22 11.83 29.94
C LEU A 183 -0.63 13.12 29.92
N MET A 184 -0.11 14.22 29.35
CA MET A 184 -0.78 15.53 29.31
C MET A 184 -1.28 16.01 30.68
N LEU A 185 -0.56 15.66 31.77
CA LEU A 185 -0.99 15.92 33.15
C LEU A 185 -0.97 17.41 33.54
N LYS A 186 -0.44 18.28 32.67
CA LYS A 186 -0.34 19.74 32.88
C LYS A 186 -1.43 20.54 32.15
N GLU A 187 -2.31 19.92 31.37
CA GLU A 187 -3.39 20.64 30.69
C GLU A 187 -4.46 21.12 31.67
N LYS A 188 -4.79 22.43 31.61
CA LYS A 188 -5.83 23.05 32.44
C LYS A 188 -7.19 22.36 32.19
N GLY A 189 -7.67 21.57 33.16
CA GLY A 189 -9.02 20.99 33.14
C GLY A 189 -9.12 19.51 33.52
N LYS A 190 -8.01 18.77 33.62
CA LYS A 190 -8.01 17.36 34.09
C LYS A 190 -7.65 17.27 35.57
N ASN A 191 -8.65 17.10 36.44
CA ASN A 191 -8.44 16.76 37.85
C ASN A 191 -8.31 15.23 38.00
N VAL A 192 -7.11 14.70 37.75
CA VAL A 192 -6.80 13.27 37.94
C VAL A 192 -6.26 13.06 39.35
N SER A 193 -6.72 12.02 40.05
CA SER A 193 -6.21 11.72 41.39
C SER A 193 -4.75 11.28 41.35
N LEU A 194 -4.04 11.40 42.48
CA LEU A 194 -2.63 10.99 42.59
C LEU A 194 -2.46 9.48 42.36
N GLN A 195 -3.46 8.67 42.73
CA GLN A 195 -3.47 7.22 42.49
C GLN A 195 -3.65 6.88 41.01
N GLU A 196 -4.62 7.49 40.32
CA GLU A 196 -4.80 7.30 38.87
C GLU A 196 -3.56 7.76 38.09
N THR A 197 -2.94 8.86 38.50
CA THR A 197 -1.69 9.34 37.90
C THR A 197 -0.58 8.30 38.00
N SER A 198 -0.43 7.65 39.16
CA SER A 198 0.56 6.59 39.35
C SER A 198 0.28 5.36 38.46
N TYR A 199 -1.00 5.01 38.30
CA TYR A 199 -1.43 3.89 37.44
C TYR A 199 -1.14 4.15 35.96
N TYR A 200 -1.43 5.37 35.46
CA TYR A 200 -1.13 5.73 34.07
C TYR A 200 0.37 5.78 33.81
N ARG A 201 1.16 6.31 34.76
CA ARG A 201 2.63 6.26 34.67
C ARG A 201 3.13 4.83 34.58
N GLU A 202 2.61 3.92 35.40
CA GLU A 202 2.94 2.50 35.34
C GLU A 202 2.63 1.89 33.95
N GLY A 203 1.46 2.21 33.38
CA GLY A 203 1.08 1.75 32.04
C GLY A 203 2.03 2.20 30.93
N ILE A 204 2.48 3.47 30.95
CA ILE A 204 3.45 3.98 29.97
C ILE A 204 4.81 3.30 30.13
N VAL A 205 5.27 3.12 31.37
CA VAL A 205 6.53 2.40 31.65
C VAL A 205 6.42 0.94 31.18
N ALA A 206 5.28 0.29 31.41
CA ALA A 206 5.01 -1.06 30.95
C ALA A 206 5.05 -1.20 29.42
N LEU A 207 4.52 -0.21 28.66
CA LEU A 207 4.64 -0.18 27.20
C LEU A 207 6.12 -0.07 26.76
N LYS A 208 6.89 0.84 27.37
CA LYS A 208 8.34 0.97 27.10
C LYS A 208 9.08 -0.33 27.41
N LEU A 209 8.76 -1.00 28.53
CA LEU A 209 9.32 -2.29 28.91
C LEU A 209 9.00 -3.38 27.90
N ALA A 210 7.75 -3.45 27.42
CA ALA A 210 7.33 -4.43 26.42
C ALA A 210 8.15 -4.29 25.11
N LYS A 211 8.36 -3.06 24.65
CA LYS A 211 9.21 -2.77 23.48
C LYS A 211 10.65 -3.22 23.71
N GLU A 212 11.21 -2.95 24.90
CA GLU A 212 12.56 -3.40 25.26
C GLU A 212 12.68 -4.93 25.29
N VAL A 213 11.68 -5.64 25.81
CA VAL A 213 11.63 -7.11 25.79
C VAL A 213 11.66 -7.66 24.37
N ILE A 214 10.88 -7.09 23.45
CA ILE A 214 10.89 -7.49 22.04
C ILE A 214 12.24 -7.21 21.40
N ASN A 215 12.85 -6.03 21.65
CA ASN A 215 14.17 -5.69 21.13
C ASN A 215 15.26 -6.69 21.58
N VAL A 216 15.23 -7.10 22.86
CA VAL A 216 16.14 -8.15 23.37
C VAL A 216 15.94 -9.47 22.62
N GLN A 217 14.69 -9.86 22.37
CA GLN A 217 14.38 -11.09 21.65
C GLN A 217 14.72 -11.05 20.16
N GLN A 218 14.53 -9.89 19.51
CA GLN A 218 15.01 -9.64 18.15
C GLN A 218 16.54 -9.75 18.08
N GLY A 219 17.24 -9.25 19.10
CA GLY A 219 18.70 -9.40 19.25
C GLY A 219 19.18 -10.85 19.25
N PHE A 220 18.41 -11.79 19.82
CA PHE A 220 18.74 -13.23 19.76
C PHE A 220 18.69 -13.81 18.35
N ARG A 221 17.98 -13.16 17.42
CA ARG A 221 17.75 -13.63 16.04
C ARG A 221 18.59 -12.87 15.00
N ALA A 222 19.36 -11.86 15.41
CA ALA A 222 20.10 -10.97 14.49
C ALA A 222 21.02 -11.72 13.51
N ASN A 223 21.74 -12.75 13.99
CA ASN A 223 22.62 -13.55 13.12
C ASN A 223 21.84 -14.36 12.07
N ALA A 224 20.64 -14.85 12.42
CA ALA A 224 19.80 -15.61 11.51
C ALA A 224 19.17 -14.68 10.45
N VAL A 225 18.75 -13.48 10.84
CA VAL A 225 18.27 -12.43 9.91
C VAL A 225 19.38 -12.03 8.93
N LYS A 226 20.59 -11.78 9.44
CA LYS A 226 21.76 -11.49 8.60
C LYS A 226 22.07 -12.60 7.61
N HIS A 227 22.00 -13.87 8.04
CA HIS A 227 22.20 -15.01 7.13
C HIS A 227 21.08 -15.09 6.07
N LEU A 228 19.84 -14.87 6.47
CA LEU A 228 18.68 -14.87 5.58
C LEU A 228 18.80 -13.80 4.49
N ASN A 229 19.12 -12.55 4.86
CA ASN A 229 19.25 -11.43 3.93
C ASN A 229 20.39 -11.66 2.93
N LYS A 230 21.52 -12.24 3.38
CA LYS A 230 22.65 -12.59 2.50
C LYS A 230 22.33 -13.69 1.50
N THR A 231 21.54 -14.69 1.92
CA THR A 231 21.21 -15.86 1.09
C THR A 231 19.99 -15.62 0.20
N GLY A 232 19.20 -14.59 0.48
CA GLY A 232 17.92 -14.35 -0.21
C GLY A 232 16.87 -15.42 0.09
N GLY A 233 17.01 -16.14 1.22
CA GLY A 233 16.09 -17.19 1.63
C GLY A 233 14.77 -16.67 2.18
N PHE A 234 13.88 -17.58 2.57
CA PHE A 234 12.62 -17.26 3.23
C PHE A 234 12.52 -17.92 4.61
N SER A 235 12.00 -17.19 5.59
CA SER A 235 11.71 -17.71 6.92
C SER A 235 10.51 -16.99 7.53
N ARG A 236 9.42 -17.73 7.72
CA ARG A 236 8.20 -17.21 8.35
C ARG A 236 8.44 -16.77 9.79
N THR A 237 9.25 -17.49 10.55
CA THR A 237 9.51 -17.18 11.97
C THR A 237 10.31 -15.90 12.13
N LEU A 238 11.29 -15.65 11.26
CA LEU A 238 12.06 -14.40 11.24
C LEU A 238 11.21 -13.23 10.74
N ALA A 239 10.36 -13.46 9.73
CA ALA A 239 9.43 -12.45 9.23
C ALA A 239 8.38 -12.06 10.28
N ASN A 240 7.84 -13.02 11.03
CA ASN A 240 6.97 -12.75 12.18
C ASN A 240 7.74 -11.96 13.24
N SER A 241 8.97 -12.36 13.58
CA SER A 241 9.76 -11.64 14.59
C SER A 241 9.97 -10.16 14.27
N ALA A 242 10.02 -9.79 12.99
CA ALA A 242 10.17 -8.41 12.57
C ALA A 242 8.90 -7.57 12.79
N THR A 243 7.72 -8.19 12.82
CA THR A 243 6.40 -7.53 12.96
C THR A 243 5.77 -7.72 14.34
N ASP A 244 6.48 -8.31 15.30
CA ASP A 244 5.96 -8.64 16.65
C ASP A 244 5.45 -7.42 17.39
N TRP A 245 6.19 -6.32 17.37
CA TRP A 245 5.80 -5.11 18.10
C TRP A 245 4.54 -4.44 17.54
N PRO A 246 4.45 -4.15 16.22
CA PRO A 246 3.20 -3.70 15.61
C PRO A 246 2.01 -4.64 15.89
N LEU A 247 2.19 -5.96 15.83
CA LEU A 247 1.09 -6.88 16.10
C LEU A 247 0.66 -6.83 17.57
N LEU A 248 1.61 -6.79 18.51
CA LEU A 248 1.29 -6.69 19.93
C LEU A 248 0.45 -5.44 20.22
N LEU A 249 0.82 -4.29 19.65
CA LEU A 249 0.06 -3.05 19.79
C LEU A 249 -1.35 -3.19 19.21
N LEU A 250 -1.49 -3.81 18.04
CA LEU A 250 -2.80 -4.09 17.44
C LEU A 250 -3.67 -4.99 18.32
N GLU A 251 -3.12 -6.06 18.88
CA GLU A 251 -3.84 -6.96 19.78
C GLU A 251 -4.26 -6.25 21.07
N MET A 252 -3.37 -5.44 21.66
CA MET A 252 -3.69 -4.64 22.85
C MET A 252 -4.78 -3.61 22.58
N LEU A 253 -4.67 -2.85 21.49
CA LEU A 253 -5.68 -1.87 21.08
C LEU A 253 -7.03 -2.54 20.79
N SER A 254 -7.01 -3.70 20.14
CA SER A 254 -8.22 -4.49 19.87
C SER A 254 -8.85 -4.96 21.19
N GLY A 255 -8.04 -5.48 22.11
CA GLY A 255 -8.45 -5.92 23.44
C GLY A 255 -9.01 -4.80 24.32
N ALA A 256 -8.48 -3.59 24.17
CA ALA A 256 -8.92 -2.39 24.88
C ALA A 256 -10.17 -1.73 24.26
N ALA A 257 -10.52 -2.07 23.02
CA ALA A 257 -11.65 -1.48 22.33
C ALA A 257 -12.97 -1.74 23.08
N GLN A 258 -13.66 -0.66 23.46
CA GLN A 258 -14.91 -0.67 24.21
C GLN A 258 -15.90 0.31 23.56
N THR A 259 -17.13 -0.16 23.36
CA THR A 259 -18.24 0.65 22.85
C THR A 259 -18.43 1.91 23.69
N ASP A 260 -18.69 3.03 23.04
CA ASP A 260 -18.89 4.36 23.63
C ASP A 260 -17.76 4.93 24.53
N TYR A 261 -16.59 4.27 24.58
CA TYR A 261 -15.48 4.71 25.42
C TYR A 261 -14.15 4.85 24.66
N PHE A 262 -13.65 3.75 24.09
CA PHE A 262 -12.40 3.74 23.35
C PHE A 262 -12.57 2.89 22.10
N GLN A 263 -12.65 3.54 20.94
CA GLN A 263 -12.87 2.88 19.66
C GLN A 263 -11.70 3.17 18.71
N PRO A 264 -10.58 2.45 18.88
CA PRO A 264 -9.42 2.60 18.02
C PRO A 264 -9.72 2.07 16.62
N LYS A 265 -9.16 2.71 15.60
CA LYS A 265 -9.17 2.24 14.21
C LYS A 265 -7.89 2.65 13.52
N LEU A 266 -7.45 1.86 12.55
CA LEU A 266 -6.19 2.07 11.85
C LEU A 266 -6.44 2.19 10.35
N VAL A 267 -5.95 3.27 9.75
CA VAL A 267 -5.90 3.45 8.31
C VAL A 267 -4.45 3.41 7.85
N ILE A 268 -4.13 2.48 6.95
CA ILE A 268 -2.81 2.37 6.34
C ILE A 268 -2.94 2.68 4.84
N ASN A 269 -2.42 3.83 4.43
CA ASN A 269 -2.38 4.24 3.03
C ASN A 269 -1.07 3.80 2.35
N ASN A 270 -1.19 3.40 1.08
CA ASN A 270 -0.10 2.98 0.22
C ASN A 270 0.73 1.81 0.82
N ILE A 271 0.03 0.78 1.32
CA ILE A 271 0.65 -0.43 1.92
C ILE A 271 1.67 -1.11 0.99
N GLU A 272 1.49 -0.99 -0.34
CA GLU A 272 2.43 -1.47 -1.37
C GLU A 272 3.84 -0.93 -1.24
N VAL A 273 4.02 0.26 -0.65
CA VAL A 273 5.33 0.91 -0.53
C VAL A 273 6.26 0.09 0.36
N LEU A 274 5.73 -0.60 1.39
CA LEU A 274 6.52 -1.49 2.25
C LEU A 274 7.16 -2.64 1.47
N LYS A 275 6.43 -3.18 0.48
CA LYS A 275 6.90 -4.34 -0.32
C LYS A 275 8.19 -4.01 -1.07
N HIS A 276 8.31 -2.78 -1.55
CA HIS A 276 9.44 -2.32 -2.34
C HIS A 276 10.52 -1.63 -1.49
N ALA A 277 10.31 -1.48 -0.18
CA ALA A 277 11.21 -0.74 0.70
C ALA A 277 12.65 -1.28 0.69
N ALA A 278 13.61 -0.37 0.64
CA ALA A 278 15.03 -0.69 0.64
C ALA A 278 15.48 -1.08 2.05
N LEU A 279 16.20 -2.19 2.12
CA LEU A 279 16.90 -2.61 3.34
C LEU A 279 18.22 -1.83 3.45
N VAL A 280 18.45 -1.17 4.57
CA VAL A 280 19.68 -0.37 4.83
C VAL A 280 20.68 -1.17 5.66
N ASP A 281 20.19 -2.05 6.53
CA ASP A 281 20.97 -2.87 7.44
C ASP A 281 20.32 -4.24 7.67
N ASP A 282 21.02 -5.12 8.40
CA ASP A 282 20.48 -6.43 8.79
C ASP A 282 19.59 -6.37 10.05
N SER A 283 19.00 -5.20 10.36
CA SER A 283 18.12 -5.03 11.53
C SER A 283 16.76 -5.71 11.36
N SER A 284 16.36 -6.00 10.12
CA SER A 284 15.08 -6.60 9.77
C SER A 284 15.22 -7.52 8.56
N VAL A 285 14.15 -8.25 8.26
CA VAL A 285 13.98 -8.99 6.99
C VAL A 285 13.74 -8.02 5.83
N SER A 286 13.74 -8.52 4.60
CA SER A 286 13.44 -7.71 3.41
C SER A 286 12.05 -7.03 3.48
N GLY A 287 11.90 -5.92 2.76
CA GLY A 287 10.64 -5.16 2.70
C GLY A 287 9.44 -6.02 2.32
N SER A 288 9.57 -6.87 1.28
CA SER A 288 8.52 -7.81 0.87
C SER A 288 8.14 -8.80 1.96
N MET A 289 9.10 -9.39 2.66
CA MET A 289 8.83 -10.33 3.76
C MET A 289 8.17 -9.66 4.96
N TYR A 290 8.63 -8.45 5.32
CA TYR A 290 8.03 -7.66 6.40
C TYR A 290 6.58 -7.31 6.06
N HIS A 291 6.38 -6.82 4.84
CA HIS A 291 5.11 -6.45 4.28
C HIS A 291 4.09 -7.62 4.32
N ASP A 292 4.46 -8.79 3.77
CA ASP A 292 3.57 -9.95 3.69
C ASP A 292 3.27 -10.51 5.09
N SER A 293 4.28 -10.54 5.97
CA SER A 293 4.14 -10.92 7.38
C SER A 293 3.15 -10.03 8.13
N LEU A 294 3.26 -8.70 7.98
CA LEU A 294 2.40 -7.74 8.65
C LEU A 294 0.93 -7.96 8.28
N ILE A 295 0.63 -8.03 6.98
CA ILE A 295 -0.74 -8.26 6.51
C ILE A 295 -1.26 -9.62 6.96
N TRP A 296 -0.46 -10.68 6.81
CA TRP A 296 -0.87 -12.02 7.23
C TRP A 296 -1.28 -12.03 8.70
N ARG A 297 -0.50 -11.37 9.56
CA ARG A 297 -0.74 -11.34 11.00
C ARG A 297 -1.93 -10.47 11.38
N ILE A 298 -2.19 -9.35 10.68
CA ILE A 298 -3.40 -8.55 10.86
C ILE A 298 -4.65 -9.37 10.54
N ILE A 299 -4.63 -10.09 9.42
CA ILE A 299 -5.72 -10.99 9.01
C ILE A 299 -5.94 -12.09 10.05
N ALA A 300 -4.85 -12.75 10.47
CA ALA A 300 -4.94 -13.82 11.45
C ALA A 300 -5.48 -13.32 12.80
N LEU A 301 -5.12 -12.11 13.24
CA LEU A 301 -5.67 -11.51 14.45
C LEU A 301 -7.17 -11.24 14.31
N GLY A 302 -7.61 -10.68 13.18
CA GLY A 302 -9.03 -10.45 12.91
C GLY A 302 -9.85 -11.75 12.92
N ALA A 303 -9.39 -12.76 12.18
CA ALA A 303 -10.10 -14.02 12.03
C ALA A 303 -10.22 -14.80 13.35
N ASN A 304 -9.17 -14.80 14.18
CA ASN A 304 -9.14 -15.59 15.41
C ASN A 304 -9.68 -14.85 16.65
N GLU A 305 -9.49 -13.52 16.75
CA GLU A 305 -9.71 -12.77 18.00
C GLU A 305 -10.56 -11.51 17.84
N MET A 306 -10.92 -11.15 16.61
CA MET A 306 -11.50 -9.87 16.22
C MET A 306 -10.59 -8.68 16.54
N CYS A 307 -10.03 -8.06 15.51
CA CYS A 307 -9.17 -6.90 15.64
C CYS A 307 -9.96 -5.59 15.59
N LEU A 308 -9.35 -4.48 16.00
CA LEU A 308 -9.85 -3.14 15.72
C LEU A 308 -10.03 -2.93 14.20
N PRO A 309 -10.93 -2.06 13.72
CA PRO A 309 -11.08 -1.79 12.29
C PRO A 309 -9.77 -1.36 11.63
N VAL A 310 -9.24 -2.19 10.72
CA VAL A 310 -8.05 -1.89 9.91
C VAL A 310 -8.48 -1.67 8.45
N ILE A 311 -8.20 -0.48 7.92
CA ILE A 311 -8.49 -0.07 6.55
C ILE A 311 -7.17 0.04 5.79
N LEU A 312 -6.94 -0.85 4.83
CA LEU A 312 -5.78 -0.81 3.94
C LEU A 312 -6.17 -0.13 2.64
N ILE A 313 -5.51 0.96 2.28
CA ILE A 313 -5.76 1.68 1.03
C ILE A 313 -4.60 1.39 0.08
N THR A 314 -4.92 0.90 -1.11
CA THR A 314 -3.89 0.59 -2.12
C THR A 314 -4.40 0.81 -3.54
N SER A 315 -3.48 1.20 -4.42
CA SER A 315 -3.72 1.23 -5.86
C SER A 315 -2.97 0.12 -6.60
N ASP A 316 -2.17 -0.67 -5.89
CA ASP A 316 -1.49 -1.83 -6.47
C ASP A 316 -2.45 -3.03 -6.46
N SER A 317 -2.58 -3.68 -7.61
CA SER A 317 -3.42 -4.86 -7.76
C SER A 317 -2.84 -6.13 -7.16
N TYR A 318 -1.58 -6.12 -6.73
CA TYR A 318 -0.93 -7.26 -6.08
C TYR A 318 -1.73 -7.87 -4.91
N TYR A 319 -2.47 -7.05 -4.14
CA TYR A 319 -3.16 -7.49 -2.93
C TYR A 319 -4.44 -8.27 -3.15
N SER A 320 -5.21 -7.97 -4.20
CA SER A 320 -6.59 -8.45 -4.26
C SER A 320 -6.70 -9.93 -4.65
N TYR A 321 -5.75 -10.46 -5.44
CA TYR A 321 -5.78 -11.84 -5.91
C TYR A 321 -4.76 -12.76 -5.22
N ALA A 322 -3.49 -12.33 -5.08
CA ALA A 322 -2.47 -13.13 -4.42
C ALA A 322 -2.87 -13.44 -2.98
N ALA A 323 -3.48 -12.49 -2.27
CA ALA A 323 -4.04 -12.75 -0.96
C ALA A 323 -5.09 -13.88 -1.00
N TYR A 324 -6.10 -13.82 -1.88
CA TYR A 324 -7.08 -14.91 -1.96
C TYR A 324 -6.42 -16.28 -2.17
N MET A 325 -5.42 -16.38 -3.06
CA MET A 325 -4.68 -17.61 -3.32
C MET A 325 -3.81 -18.06 -2.14
N ASP A 326 -3.11 -17.12 -1.51
CA ASP A 326 -2.18 -17.38 -0.42
C ASP A 326 -2.90 -17.76 0.89
N PHE A 327 -4.12 -17.27 1.06
CA PHE A 327 -4.88 -17.40 2.31
C PHE A 327 -6.10 -18.33 2.21
N GLY A 328 -6.63 -18.63 1.02
CA GLY A 328 -7.61 -19.70 0.78
C GLY A 328 -9.06 -19.44 1.20
N PHE A 329 -9.44 -18.22 1.60
CA PHE A 329 -10.82 -17.89 1.97
C PHE A 329 -11.34 -16.69 1.16
N PRO A 330 -12.52 -16.78 0.51
CA PRO A 330 -13.04 -15.69 -0.32
C PRO A 330 -13.36 -14.41 0.47
N ASP A 331 -13.60 -14.53 1.78
CA ASP A 331 -14.08 -13.47 2.67
C ASP A 331 -12.96 -12.81 3.51
N ILE A 332 -11.68 -13.05 3.26
CA ILE A 332 -10.60 -12.59 4.18
C ILE A 332 -10.56 -11.08 4.37
N PHE A 333 -10.98 -10.36 3.34
CA PHE A 333 -11.09 -8.92 3.34
C PHE A 333 -12.35 -8.51 2.61
N ILE A 334 -12.92 -7.41 3.06
CA ILE A 334 -13.94 -6.72 2.27
C ILE A 334 -13.18 -5.95 1.20
N SER A 335 -13.24 -6.39 -0.07
CA SER A 335 -12.73 -5.60 -1.21
C SER A 335 -13.85 -4.76 -1.79
N ARG A 336 -13.59 -3.47 -2.05
CA ARG A 336 -14.53 -2.59 -2.77
C ARG A 336 -13.78 -1.90 -3.89
N GLU A 337 -14.05 -2.31 -5.13
CA GLU A 337 -13.26 -1.89 -6.30
C GLU A 337 -14.04 -1.04 -7.31
N THR A 338 -15.32 -0.78 -7.04
CA THR A 338 -16.19 0.12 -7.81
C THR A 338 -15.88 1.59 -7.49
N PHE A 339 -14.67 2.03 -7.82
CA PHE A 339 -14.16 3.36 -7.46
C PHE A 339 -14.32 4.44 -8.54
N GLY A 340 -14.62 4.05 -9.78
CA GLY A 340 -14.88 5.00 -10.85
C GLY A 340 -16.30 5.55 -10.80
N TRP A 341 -16.47 6.83 -11.10
CA TRP A 341 -17.79 7.34 -11.48
C TRP A 341 -18.25 6.69 -12.77
N THR A 342 -19.54 6.42 -12.90
CA THR A 342 -20.14 6.36 -14.23
C THR A 342 -20.15 7.76 -14.84
N PRO A 343 -20.08 7.90 -16.18
CA PRO A 343 -20.24 9.20 -16.82
C PRO A 343 -21.50 9.95 -16.36
N GLN A 344 -22.61 9.24 -16.15
CA GLN A 344 -23.87 9.84 -15.71
C GLN A 344 -23.77 10.39 -14.28
N GLN A 345 -23.17 9.65 -13.35
CA GLN A 345 -22.95 10.12 -11.97
C GLN A 345 -22.04 11.34 -11.92
N ALA A 346 -20.96 11.33 -12.69
CA ALA A 346 -20.04 12.46 -12.76
C ALA A 346 -20.70 13.70 -13.37
N LYS A 347 -21.49 13.52 -14.44
CA LYS A 347 -22.18 14.60 -15.16
C LYS A 347 -23.01 15.49 -14.24
N ILE A 348 -23.76 14.89 -13.30
CA ILE A 348 -24.61 15.60 -12.32
C ILE A 348 -23.80 16.62 -11.50
N HIS A 349 -22.53 16.33 -11.24
CA HIS A 349 -21.67 17.18 -10.43
C HIS A 349 -20.73 18.07 -11.24
N MET A 350 -20.40 17.68 -12.47
CA MET A 350 -19.40 18.32 -13.33
C MET A 350 -19.99 19.41 -14.23
N VAL A 351 -21.11 19.12 -14.91
CA VAL A 351 -21.68 20.03 -15.91
C VAL A 351 -22.28 21.32 -15.31
N PRO A 352 -22.97 21.28 -14.16
CA PRO A 352 -23.53 22.50 -13.59
C PRO A 352 -22.48 23.51 -13.13
N ASP A 353 -21.29 23.03 -12.74
CA ASP A 353 -20.34 23.78 -11.93
C ASP A 353 -18.97 24.02 -12.58
N TYR A 354 -18.51 23.14 -13.49
CA TYR A 354 -17.11 23.11 -13.94
C TYR A 354 -16.93 23.08 -15.46
N PHE A 355 -17.79 22.34 -16.17
CA PHE A 355 -17.67 22.10 -17.62
C PHE A 355 -18.99 22.34 -18.35
N SER A 356 -18.95 22.78 -19.61
CA SER A 356 -20.14 22.79 -20.47
C SER A 356 -20.54 21.38 -20.88
N GLN A 357 -21.75 21.22 -21.46
CA GLN A 357 -22.19 19.92 -21.98
C GLN A 357 -21.26 19.40 -23.09
N SER A 358 -20.83 20.25 -24.01
CA SER A 358 -19.92 19.84 -25.10
C SER A 358 -18.52 19.49 -24.59
N GLU A 359 -17.99 20.26 -23.64
CA GLU A 359 -16.72 19.95 -22.96
C GLU A 359 -16.80 18.59 -22.24
N TRP A 360 -17.92 18.34 -21.55
CA TRP A 360 -18.14 17.08 -20.83
C TRP A 360 -18.19 15.87 -21.77
N ASP A 361 -18.88 15.98 -22.89
CA ASP A 361 -19.00 14.89 -23.85
C ASP A 361 -17.63 14.51 -24.44
N LEU A 362 -16.79 15.51 -24.76
CA LEU A 362 -15.41 15.30 -25.16
C LEU A 362 -14.56 14.64 -24.05
N ILE A 363 -14.65 15.13 -22.81
CA ILE A 363 -13.90 14.55 -21.67
C ILE A 363 -14.25 13.07 -21.49
N VAL A 364 -15.54 12.73 -21.51
CA VAL A 364 -16.00 11.34 -21.36
C VAL A 364 -15.46 10.46 -22.48
N GLU A 365 -15.48 10.96 -23.71
CA GLU A 365 -14.97 10.26 -24.88
C GLU A 365 -13.45 10.06 -24.83
N VAL A 366 -12.70 11.05 -24.34
CA VAL A 366 -11.24 11.03 -24.42
C VAL A 366 -10.59 10.44 -23.17
N LEU A 367 -10.96 10.93 -21.99
CA LEU A 367 -10.26 10.68 -20.72
C LEU A 367 -11.07 9.83 -19.75
N GLY A 368 -12.39 9.84 -19.91
CA GLY A 368 -13.34 9.21 -18.99
C GLY A 368 -13.51 9.99 -17.68
N PRO A 369 -14.43 9.54 -16.80
CA PRO A 369 -14.86 10.29 -15.61
C PRO A 369 -13.90 10.11 -14.40
N ASN A 370 -12.60 9.97 -14.63
CA ASN A 370 -11.63 9.81 -13.54
C ASN A 370 -11.47 11.15 -12.78
N PRO A 371 -11.73 11.22 -11.46
CA PRO A 371 -11.70 12.46 -10.68
C PRO A 371 -10.40 13.26 -10.79
N ARG A 372 -9.25 12.59 -10.89
CA ARG A 372 -7.96 13.26 -11.04
C ARG A 372 -7.81 13.93 -12.41
N HIS A 373 -8.21 13.26 -13.49
CA HIS A 373 -8.24 13.88 -14.82
C HIS A 373 -9.15 15.12 -14.81
N LEU A 374 -10.35 15.00 -14.24
CA LEU A 374 -11.30 16.10 -14.17
C LEU A 374 -10.74 17.30 -13.40
N PHE A 375 -10.07 17.05 -12.27
CA PHE A 375 -9.40 18.08 -11.49
C PHE A 375 -8.25 18.75 -12.25
N GLU A 376 -7.34 17.97 -12.83
CA GLU A 376 -6.16 18.49 -13.54
C GLU A 376 -6.55 19.32 -14.76
N ILE A 377 -7.55 18.88 -15.54
CA ILE A 377 -8.07 19.67 -16.67
C ILE A 377 -8.75 20.93 -16.20
N TYR A 378 -9.53 20.87 -15.12
CA TYR A 378 -10.18 22.06 -14.59
C TYR A 378 -9.14 23.07 -14.12
N ALA A 379 -8.07 22.62 -13.45
CA ALA A 379 -6.95 23.47 -13.06
C ALA A 379 -6.23 24.08 -14.29
N LEU A 380 -6.01 23.30 -15.35
CA LEU A 380 -5.44 23.80 -16.61
C LEU A 380 -6.34 24.85 -17.28
N LYS A 381 -7.64 24.58 -17.37
CA LYS A 381 -8.67 25.52 -17.88
C LYS A 381 -8.70 26.83 -17.10
N GLN A 382 -8.48 26.77 -15.78
CA GLN A 382 -8.44 27.95 -14.91
C GLN A 382 -7.09 28.68 -14.92
N SER A 383 -6.05 28.11 -15.53
CA SER A 383 -4.74 28.77 -15.58
C SER A 383 -4.73 29.98 -16.51
N ASN A 384 -4.04 31.04 -16.10
CA ASN A 384 -3.90 32.28 -16.87
C ASN A 384 -3.31 32.02 -18.27
N TYR A 385 -2.42 31.03 -18.40
CA TYR A 385 -1.78 30.68 -19.66
C TYR A 385 -2.80 30.19 -20.70
N TYR A 386 -3.66 29.25 -20.31
CA TYR A 386 -4.68 28.73 -21.21
C TYR A 386 -5.84 29.70 -21.42
N GLN A 387 -6.18 30.52 -20.41
CA GLN A 387 -7.17 31.59 -20.60
C GLN A 387 -6.70 32.59 -21.67
N ALA A 388 -5.43 33.01 -21.63
CA ALA A 388 -4.86 33.90 -22.65
C ALA A 388 -4.76 33.25 -24.04
N LEU A 389 -4.57 31.92 -24.11
CA LEU A 389 -4.63 31.19 -25.39
C LEU A 389 -6.05 31.16 -25.95
N MET A 390 -7.06 30.89 -25.12
CA MET A 390 -8.48 30.84 -25.52
C MET A 390 -9.03 32.20 -25.96
N ASP A 391 -8.43 33.30 -25.51
CA ASP A 391 -8.76 34.66 -25.99
C ASP A 391 -8.34 34.87 -27.46
N ASN A 392 -7.34 34.11 -27.94
CA ASN A 392 -7.07 33.97 -29.37
C ASN A 392 -8.10 32.98 -29.94
N LYS A 393 -9.09 33.50 -30.68
CA LYS A 393 -10.26 32.79 -31.26
C LYS A 393 -9.99 31.51 -32.08
N GLU A 394 -8.74 31.10 -32.24
CA GLU A 394 -8.32 29.90 -32.95
C GLU A 394 -8.18 28.67 -32.04
N SER A 395 -8.03 28.85 -30.72
CA SER A 395 -7.85 27.72 -29.81
C SER A 395 -9.18 27.24 -29.19
N THR A 396 -9.28 25.93 -29.04
CA THR A 396 -10.48 25.21 -28.62
C THR A 396 -10.21 24.40 -27.35
N PHE A 397 -11.27 23.92 -26.71
CA PHE A 397 -11.13 23.02 -25.56
C PHE A 397 -10.46 21.68 -25.95
N GLU A 398 -10.54 21.27 -27.22
CA GLU A 398 -9.82 20.10 -27.74
C GLU A 398 -8.30 20.27 -27.60
N ASP A 399 -7.77 21.48 -27.85
CA ASP A 399 -6.36 21.79 -27.69
C ASP A 399 -5.88 21.64 -26.24
N ILE A 400 -6.74 21.97 -25.26
CA ILE A 400 -6.46 21.75 -23.83
C ILE A 400 -6.35 20.25 -23.53
N ILE A 401 -7.27 19.45 -24.07
CA ILE A 401 -7.28 17.99 -23.89
C ILE A 401 -6.06 17.36 -24.55
N ASP A 402 -5.69 17.79 -25.75
CA ASP A 402 -4.53 17.28 -26.49
C ASP A 402 -3.22 17.65 -25.81
N ALA A 403 -3.09 18.88 -25.31
CA ALA A 403 -1.94 19.29 -24.51
C ALA A 403 -1.84 18.49 -23.21
N TYR A 404 -2.96 18.21 -22.55
CA TYR A 404 -2.99 17.36 -21.36
C TYR A 404 -2.60 15.91 -21.67
N LEU A 405 -3.08 15.32 -22.78
CA LEU A 405 -2.68 13.99 -23.23
C LEU A 405 -1.19 13.93 -23.59
N ALA A 406 -0.66 14.98 -24.23
CA ALA A 406 0.76 15.09 -24.53
C ALA A 406 1.59 15.17 -23.23
N HIS A 407 1.13 15.94 -22.24
CA HIS A 407 1.73 15.98 -20.92
C HIS A 407 1.75 14.58 -20.28
N LEU A 408 0.60 13.90 -20.21
CA LEU A 408 0.52 12.53 -19.68
C LEU A 408 1.43 11.55 -20.44
N GLN A 409 1.53 11.67 -21.76
CA GLN A 409 2.41 10.84 -22.57
C GLN A 409 3.87 10.98 -22.13
N VAL A 410 4.34 12.22 -21.99
CA VAL A 410 5.75 12.53 -21.71
C VAL A 410 6.11 12.31 -20.24
N THR A 411 5.24 12.69 -19.31
CA THR A 411 5.56 12.68 -17.87
C THR A 411 5.19 11.38 -17.17
N VAL A 412 4.19 10.64 -17.70
CA VAL A 412 3.66 9.44 -17.06
C VAL A 412 3.94 8.20 -17.89
N VAL A 413 3.43 8.16 -19.14
CA VAL A 413 3.40 6.91 -19.91
C VAL A 413 4.78 6.54 -20.42
N ASN A 414 5.52 7.42 -21.09
CA ASN A 414 6.84 7.10 -21.62
C ASN A 414 7.82 6.63 -20.52
N PRO A 415 7.99 7.34 -19.39
CA PRO A 415 8.89 6.87 -18.33
C PRO A 415 8.44 5.54 -17.70
N ALA A 416 7.14 5.28 -17.63
CA ALA A 416 6.63 3.99 -17.15
C ALA A 416 6.87 2.86 -18.18
N MET A 417 6.74 3.15 -19.48
CA MET A 417 7.06 2.20 -20.56
C MET A 417 8.55 1.84 -20.58
N ASP A 418 9.44 2.82 -20.41
CA ASP A 418 10.88 2.59 -20.32
C ASP A 418 11.24 1.66 -19.15
N ARG A 419 10.61 1.87 -18.00
CA ARG A 419 10.75 0.97 -16.84
C ARG A 419 10.17 -0.42 -17.09
N ALA A 420 9.02 -0.52 -17.76
CA ALA A 420 8.44 -1.81 -18.13
C ALA A 420 9.38 -2.59 -19.07
N LEU A 421 10.01 -1.92 -20.03
CA LEU A 421 11.05 -2.50 -20.88
C LEU A 421 12.26 -2.96 -20.07
N ALA A 422 12.71 -2.18 -19.08
CA ALA A 422 13.81 -2.58 -18.19
C ALA A 422 13.48 -3.83 -17.36
N ILE A 423 12.24 -3.95 -16.85
CA ILE A 423 11.75 -5.15 -16.15
C ILE A 423 11.79 -6.36 -17.08
N LEU A 424 11.34 -6.21 -18.32
CA LEU A 424 11.38 -7.29 -19.32
C LEU A 424 12.81 -7.72 -19.68
N GLN A 425 13.73 -6.75 -19.83
CA GLN A 425 15.15 -7.05 -20.08
C GLN A 425 15.79 -7.82 -18.92
N LYS A 426 15.44 -7.45 -17.68
CA LYS A 426 15.86 -8.16 -16.46
C LYS A 426 15.30 -9.58 -16.45
N PHE A 427 14.02 -9.76 -16.77
CA PHE A 427 13.40 -11.07 -16.89
C PHE A 427 14.14 -11.96 -17.91
N ALA A 428 14.47 -11.44 -19.09
CA ALA A 428 15.22 -12.19 -20.11
C ALA A 428 16.60 -12.66 -19.59
N LEU A 429 17.30 -11.80 -18.86
CA LEU A 429 18.59 -12.12 -18.25
C LEU A 429 18.45 -13.17 -17.12
N ASP A 430 17.43 -13.06 -16.27
CA ASP A 430 17.21 -14.04 -15.20
C ASP A 430 16.78 -15.40 -15.75
N ALA A 431 16.01 -15.42 -16.84
CA ALA A 431 15.68 -16.64 -17.58
C ALA A 431 16.93 -17.31 -18.18
N GLN A 432 17.82 -16.52 -18.81
CA GLN A 432 19.09 -17.00 -19.35
C GLN A 432 19.98 -17.60 -18.27
N LYS A 433 19.99 -17.00 -17.07
CA LYS A 433 20.74 -17.48 -15.90
C LYS A 433 20.08 -18.68 -15.20
N GLY A 434 18.94 -19.18 -15.71
CA GLY A 434 18.24 -20.32 -15.14
C GLY A 434 17.59 -20.06 -13.77
N LYS A 435 17.41 -18.79 -13.38
CA LYS A 435 16.77 -18.41 -12.11
C LYS A 435 15.25 -18.56 -12.16
N ILE A 436 14.68 -18.57 -13.36
CA ILE A 436 13.26 -18.76 -13.56
C ILE A 436 12.95 -20.26 -13.58
N VAL A 437 12.02 -20.67 -12.73
CA VAL A 437 11.55 -22.07 -12.64
C VAL A 437 11.12 -22.53 -14.03
N LYS A 438 11.63 -23.69 -14.46
CA LYS A 438 11.37 -24.24 -15.81
C LYS A 438 9.87 -24.33 -16.13
N ASP A 439 9.04 -24.53 -15.13
CA ASP A 439 7.58 -24.64 -15.25
C ASP A 439 6.94 -23.34 -15.77
N LYS A 440 7.49 -22.18 -15.39
CA LYS A 440 7.07 -20.88 -15.94
C LYS A 440 7.47 -20.67 -17.41
N LEU A 441 8.37 -21.51 -17.93
CA LEU A 441 8.88 -21.45 -19.30
C LEU A 441 8.38 -22.60 -20.20
N ARG A 442 7.45 -23.45 -19.73
CA ARG A 442 6.92 -24.57 -20.53
C ARG A 442 5.91 -24.07 -21.58
N PHE A 443 6.10 -24.49 -22.85
CA PHE A 443 5.27 -24.39 -24.07
C PHE A 443 4.38 -23.14 -24.36
N GLY A 444 4.35 -22.73 -25.63
CA GLY A 444 3.24 -21.99 -26.25
C GLY A 444 3.27 -20.46 -26.25
N ALA A 445 4.14 -19.79 -25.48
CA ALA A 445 4.14 -18.32 -25.43
C ALA A 445 5.47 -17.71 -25.95
N PRO A 446 5.42 -16.66 -26.79
CA PRO A 446 6.59 -16.03 -27.43
C PRO A 446 7.68 -15.59 -26.45
N TRP A 447 7.28 -15.10 -25.28
CA TRP A 447 8.16 -14.61 -24.23
C TRP A 447 8.91 -15.72 -23.48
N LYS A 448 8.56 -17.00 -23.71
CA LYS A 448 9.26 -18.16 -23.13
C LYS A 448 10.58 -18.51 -23.85
N HIS A 449 10.96 -17.72 -24.87
CA HIS A 449 12.22 -17.85 -25.61
C HIS A 449 13.04 -16.54 -25.62
N PRO A 450 13.62 -16.14 -24.47
CA PRO A 450 14.51 -14.99 -24.42
C PRO A 450 15.79 -15.21 -25.25
N PRO A 451 16.50 -14.14 -25.64
CA PRO A 451 17.77 -14.25 -26.35
C PRO A 451 18.77 -15.15 -25.60
N ARG A 452 19.38 -16.10 -26.31
CA ARG A 452 20.35 -17.04 -25.71
C ARG A 452 21.73 -16.42 -25.49
N LYS A 453 22.07 -15.39 -26.26
CA LYS A 453 23.33 -14.65 -26.16
C LYS A 453 23.17 -13.54 -25.13
N ASP A 454 24.17 -13.36 -24.26
CA ASP A 454 24.22 -12.22 -23.36
C ASP A 454 24.65 -10.97 -24.14
N ASP A 455 23.69 -10.40 -24.86
CA ASP A 455 23.84 -9.18 -25.64
C ASP A 455 22.76 -8.18 -25.19
N PRO A 456 23.15 -7.03 -24.60
CA PRO A 456 22.22 -5.99 -24.20
C PRO A 456 21.32 -5.50 -25.35
N TYR A 457 21.84 -5.44 -26.58
CA TYR A 457 21.09 -4.97 -27.74
C TYR A 457 19.96 -5.95 -28.10
N LEU A 458 20.28 -7.24 -28.22
CA LEU A 458 19.28 -8.28 -28.49
C LEU A 458 18.22 -8.38 -27.39
N ARG A 459 18.60 -8.16 -26.13
CA ARG A 459 17.66 -8.12 -25.00
C ARG A 459 16.70 -6.93 -25.08
N SER A 460 17.22 -5.75 -25.44
CA SER A 460 16.41 -4.55 -25.64
C SER A 460 15.43 -4.72 -26.80
N GLU A 461 15.88 -5.21 -27.95
CA GLU A 461 15.02 -5.48 -29.11
C GLU A 461 13.93 -6.52 -28.78
N TRP A 462 14.31 -7.60 -28.08
CA TRP A 462 13.35 -8.61 -27.63
C TRP A 462 12.30 -8.01 -26.70
N ALA A 463 12.70 -7.26 -25.67
CA ALA A 463 11.79 -6.66 -24.71
C ALA A 463 10.80 -5.70 -25.38
N LYS A 464 11.30 -4.89 -26.33
CA LYS A 464 10.49 -3.99 -27.15
C LYS A 464 9.46 -4.76 -27.98
N LEU A 465 9.88 -5.79 -28.72
CA LEU A 465 8.97 -6.63 -29.49
C LEU A 465 7.90 -7.29 -28.62
N GLN A 466 8.26 -7.80 -27.44
CA GLN A 466 7.31 -8.40 -26.51
C GLN A 466 6.27 -7.40 -26.01
N LEU A 467 6.70 -6.21 -25.61
CA LEU A 467 5.79 -5.20 -25.07
C LEU A 467 4.86 -4.62 -26.15
N MET A 468 5.37 -4.41 -27.36
CA MET A 468 4.55 -3.99 -28.50
C MET A 468 3.50 -5.04 -28.89
N ASP A 469 3.88 -6.32 -28.93
CA ASP A 469 2.96 -7.41 -29.19
C ASP A 469 1.86 -7.48 -28.11
N PHE A 470 2.26 -7.34 -26.84
CA PHE A 470 1.33 -7.29 -25.72
C PHE A 470 0.32 -6.14 -25.83
N ILE A 471 0.77 -4.90 -26.07
CA ILE A 471 -0.15 -3.76 -26.22
C ILE A 471 -1.05 -3.93 -27.44
N GLN A 472 -0.53 -4.42 -28.58
CA GLN A 472 -1.37 -4.70 -29.74
C GLN A 472 -2.48 -5.70 -29.41
N CYS A 473 -2.23 -6.68 -28.54
CA CYS A 473 -3.25 -7.62 -28.10
C CYS A 473 -4.32 -6.96 -27.25
N LEU A 474 -3.92 -6.11 -26.31
CA LEU A 474 -4.88 -5.32 -25.51
C LEU A 474 -5.76 -4.45 -26.40
N VAL A 475 -5.17 -3.77 -27.39
CA VAL A 475 -5.92 -2.98 -28.38
C VAL A 475 -6.91 -3.85 -29.15
N SER A 476 -6.47 -5.03 -29.59
CA SER A 476 -7.32 -5.98 -30.34
C SER A 476 -8.44 -6.59 -29.50
N ALA A 477 -8.33 -6.49 -28.18
CA ALA A 477 -9.29 -6.92 -27.18
C ALA A 477 -10.06 -5.73 -26.55
N GLU A 478 -10.02 -4.53 -27.16
CA GLU A 478 -10.65 -3.31 -26.63
C GLU A 478 -10.29 -3.00 -25.16
N PHE A 479 -9.14 -3.49 -24.67
CA PHE A 479 -8.70 -3.42 -23.28
C PHE A 479 -9.68 -4.04 -22.26
N GLY A 480 -10.51 -4.99 -22.70
CA GLY A 480 -11.47 -5.73 -21.86
C GLY A 480 -11.09 -7.19 -21.69
N ILE A 481 -10.07 -7.48 -20.87
CA ILE A 481 -9.66 -8.86 -20.57
C ILE A 481 -10.25 -9.28 -19.22
N ASN A 482 -11.05 -10.34 -19.21
CA ASN A 482 -11.46 -11.01 -17.98
C ASN A 482 -10.46 -12.13 -17.67
N TYR A 483 -9.56 -11.89 -16.73
CA TYR A 483 -8.51 -12.87 -16.39
C TYR A 483 -9.03 -14.05 -15.54
N PHE A 484 -10.27 -13.97 -15.06
CA PHE A 484 -10.90 -15.03 -14.28
C PHE A 484 -11.95 -15.82 -15.07
N ALA A 485 -12.27 -15.39 -16.30
CA ALA A 485 -13.01 -16.22 -17.24
C ALA A 485 -12.24 -17.53 -17.47
N ASP A 486 -12.94 -18.65 -17.29
CA ASP A 486 -12.40 -20.01 -17.43
C ASP A 486 -11.15 -20.33 -16.57
N CYS A 487 -10.99 -19.66 -15.42
CA CYS A 487 -9.83 -19.82 -14.53
C CYS A 487 -8.46 -19.56 -15.22
N SER A 488 -8.44 -18.69 -16.23
CA SER A 488 -7.27 -18.45 -17.10
C SER A 488 -6.22 -17.52 -16.47
N LEU A 489 -5.64 -17.95 -15.35
CA LEU A 489 -4.57 -17.24 -14.64
C LEU A 489 -3.23 -17.23 -15.41
N GLU A 490 -3.16 -17.94 -16.53
CA GLU A 490 -2.01 -17.99 -17.44
C GLU A 490 -1.51 -16.61 -17.86
N ILE A 491 -2.40 -15.60 -17.87
CA ILE A 491 -2.03 -14.22 -18.21
C ILE A 491 -1.00 -13.65 -17.23
N PHE A 492 -0.99 -14.09 -15.96
CA PHE A 492 -0.01 -13.65 -14.98
C PHE A 492 1.35 -14.33 -15.11
N ASP A 493 1.47 -15.37 -15.95
CA ASP A 493 2.77 -15.90 -16.33
C ASP A 493 3.46 -15.00 -17.38
N ASP A 494 2.71 -14.16 -18.11
CA ASP A 494 3.29 -13.22 -19.07
C ASP A 494 4.07 -12.11 -18.35
N PRO A 495 5.39 -11.99 -18.58
CA PRO A 495 6.21 -10.96 -17.95
C PRO A 495 5.78 -9.54 -18.36
N SER A 496 5.13 -9.36 -19.52
CA SER A 496 4.62 -8.04 -19.94
C SER A 496 3.44 -7.58 -19.10
N VAL A 497 2.59 -8.50 -18.65
CA VAL A 497 1.46 -8.21 -17.74
C VAL A 497 2.00 -7.73 -16.40
N ASN A 498 2.91 -8.50 -15.82
CA ASN A 498 3.54 -8.17 -14.53
C ASN A 498 4.30 -6.85 -14.58
N ALA A 499 5.09 -6.61 -15.64
CA ALA A 499 5.82 -5.36 -15.81
C ALA A 499 4.86 -4.16 -15.87
N MET A 500 3.75 -4.27 -16.61
CA MET A 500 2.80 -3.17 -16.81
C MET A 500 1.94 -2.89 -15.56
N ILE A 501 1.63 -3.91 -14.76
CA ILE A 501 1.05 -3.76 -13.43
C ILE A 501 2.05 -3.07 -12.50
N GLU A 502 3.30 -3.56 -12.48
CA GLU A 502 4.35 -3.07 -11.58
C GLU A 502 4.65 -1.60 -11.82
N VAL A 503 4.72 -1.14 -13.08
CA VAL A 503 4.89 0.28 -13.39
C VAL A 503 3.62 1.12 -13.18
N GLY A 504 2.48 0.46 -12.94
CA GLY A 504 1.22 1.09 -12.57
C GLY A 504 0.41 1.66 -13.73
N LEU A 505 0.67 1.23 -14.96
CA LEU A 505 -0.13 1.62 -16.14
C LEU A 505 -1.40 0.77 -16.29
N LEU A 506 -1.33 -0.48 -15.82
CA LEU A 506 -2.45 -1.40 -15.80
C LEU A 506 -2.93 -1.64 -14.37
N TYR A 507 -4.21 -1.95 -14.25
CA TYR A 507 -4.93 -2.19 -13.02
C TYR A 507 -5.75 -3.47 -13.16
N MET A 508 -5.60 -4.36 -12.18
CA MET A 508 -6.38 -5.58 -12.08
C MET A 508 -7.46 -5.42 -11.02
N GLN A 509 -8.70 -5.60 -11.44
CA GLN A 509 -9.94 -5.58 -10.67
C GLN A 509 -10.41 -7.02 -10.45
N ARG A 510 -10.85 -7.41 -9.27
CA ARG A 510 -11.46 -8.69 -8.89
C ARG A 510 -12.96 -8.75 -9.19
N ASP A 511 -13.70 -7.70 -8.91
CA ASP A 511 -15.17 -7.74 -9.02
C ASP A 511 -15.74 -6.57 -9.83
N PRO A 512 -16.16 -6.81 -11.08
CA PRO A 512 -15.86 -7.99 -11.92
C PRO A 512 -14.36 -8.12 -12.27
N SER A 513 -13.92 -9.34 -12.58
CA SER A 513 -12.49 -9.71 -12.69
C SER A 513 -11.82 -9.20 -13.97
N PHE A 514 -11.55 -7.90 -14.07
CA PHE A 514 -10.99 -7.29 -15.28
C PHE A 514 -9.54 -6.83 -15.14
N PHE A 515 -8.83 -6.93 -16.25
CA PHE A 515 -7.53 -6.34 -16.47
C PHE A 515 -7.63 -5.19 -17.47
N ARG A 516 -7.27 -3.98 -17.05
CA ARG A 516 -7.46 -2.76 -17.88
C ARG A 516 -6.45 -1.65 -17.55
N PRO A 517 -6.25 -0.66 -18.42
CA PRO A 517 -5.54 0.57 -18.09
C PRO A 517 -6.18 1.31 -16.92
N ILE A 518 -5.37 2.03 -16.13
CA ILE A 518 -5.85 2.77 -14.95
C ILE A 518 -6.89 3.86 -15.31
N SER A 519 -6.89 4.34 -16.55
CA SER A 519 -7.86 5.28 -17.09
C SER A 519 -7.92 5.22 -18.62
N ARG A 520 -8.97 5.82 -19.20
CA ARG A 520 -9.13 5.93 -20.66
C ARG A 520 -8.08 6.84 -21.29
N ALA A 521 -7.61 7.86 -20.57
CA ALA A 521 -6.49 8.70 -21.02
C ALA A 521 -5.22 7.87 -21.19
N ILE A 522 -4.87 7.05 -20.19
CA ILE A 522 -3.70 6.18 -20.24
C ILE A 522 -3.85 5.13 -21.33
N GLN A 523 -5.05 4.58 -21.54
CA GLN A 523 -5.34 3.70 -22.68
C GLN A 523 -4.99 4.37 -24.02
N ARG A 524 -5.41 5.61 -24.25
CA ARG A 524 -5.07 6.36 -25.48
C ARG A 524 -3.56 6.60 -25.60
N CYS A 525 -2.89 6.96 -24.50
CA CYS A 525 -1.43 7.12 -24.49
C CYS A 525 -0.68 5.82 -24.81
N LEU A 526 -1.18 4.66 -24.36
CA LEU A 526 -0.61 3.35 -24.72
C LEU A 526 -0.76 3.06 -26.22
N VAL A 527 -1.91 3.40 -26.81
CA VAL A 527 -2.11 3.29 -28.26
C VAL A 527 -1.16 4.21 -29.02
N ARG A 528 -1.01 5.46 -28.56
CA ARG A 528 -0.09 6.43 -29.15
C ARG A 528 1.35 5.93 -29.10
N TRP A 529 1.79 5.40 -27.96
CA TRP A 529 3.11 4.78 -27.81
C TRP A 529 3.30 3.65 -28.82
N LEU A 530 2.34 2.73 -28.95
CA LEU A 530 2.41 1.63 -29.91
C LEU A 530 2.54 2.13 -31.36
N VAL A 531 1.84 3.20 -31.72
CA VAL A 531 1.91 3.80 -33.06
C VAL A 531 3.28 4.44 -33.30
N GLN A 532 3.80 5.20 -32.33
CA GLN A 532 5.13 5.81 -32.42
C GLN A 532 6.21 4.74 -32.62
N GLU A 533 6.18 3.69 -31.82
CA GLU A 533 7.15 2.60 -31.93
C GLU A 533 7.08 1.85 -33.27
N ARG A 534 5.92 1.85 -33.94
CA ARG A 534 5.79 1.28 -35.29
C ARG A 534 6.36 2.17 -36.37
N ILE A 535 6.23 3.47 -36.22
CA ILE A 535 6.78 4.46 -37.15
C ILE A 535 8.31 4.46 -37.06
N ASP A 536 8.85 4.37 -35.84
CA ASP A 536 10.29 4.41 -35.57
C ASP A 536 11.00 3.06 -35.88
N MET A 537 10.24 2.02 -36.24
CA MET A 537 10.81 0.72 -36.58
C MET A 537 11.45 0.71 -37.97
N ASN A 538 12.71 0.26 -38.04
CA ASN A 538 13.35 -0.04 -39.31
C ASN A 538 12.66 -1.23 -40.03
N PHE A 539 12.90 -1.37 -41.33
CA PHE A 539 12.25 -2.40 -42.17
C PHE A 539 12.46 -3.83 -41.63
N LYS A 540 13.66 -4.15 -41.16
CA LYS A 540 13.99 -5.46 -40.57
C LYS A 540 13.15 -5.75 -39.33
N ASN A 541 13.04 -4.79 -38.42
CA ASN A 541 12.29 -4.91 -37.18
C ASN A 541 10.78 -4.93 -37.43
N SER A 542 10.29 -4.24 -38.47
CA SER A 542 8.91 -4.33 -38.93
C SER A 542 8.54 -5.74 -39.43
N ILE A 543 9.43 -6.38 -40.22
CA ILE A 543 9.26 -7.78 -40.64
C ILE A 543 9.27 -8.71 -39.43
N LEU A 544 10.24 -8.54 -38.52
CA LEU A 544 10.34 -9.34 -37.30
C LEU A 544 9.08 -9.20 -36.43
N PHE A 545 8.56 -7.99 -36.27
CA PHE A 545 7.33 -7.73 -35.53
C PHE A 545 6.12 -8.42 -36.18
N ARG A 546 5.96 -8.32 -37.51
CA ARG A 546 4.86 -9.00 -38.23
C ARG A 546 4.98 -10.52 -38.14
N TRP A 547 6.18 -11.05 -38.35
CA TRP A 547 6.47 -12.48 -38.22
C TRP A 547 6.17 -12.97 -36.81
N HIS A 548 6.61 -12.22 -35.80
CA HIS A 548 6.32 -12.48 -34.40
C HIS A 548 4.81 -12.52 -34.16
N ARG A 549 4.06 -11.52 -34.63
CA ARG A 549 2.59 -11.45 -34.50
C ARG A 549 1.87 -12.65 -35.12
N VAL A 550 2.31 -13.14 -36.28
CA VAL A 550 1.64 -14.22 -37.00
C VAL A 550 1.93 -15.59 -36.40
N LEU A 551 3.19 -15.88 -36.10
CA LEU A 551 3.62 -17.24 -35.72
C LEU A 551 3.71 -17.44 -34.22
N ARG A 552 3.93 -16.37 -33.47
CA ARG A 552 4.14 -16.41 -32.03
C ARG A 552 3.37 -15.32 -31.29
N GLY A 553 2.42 -14.64 -31.94
CA GLY A 553 1.77 -13.48 -31.35
C GLY A 553 0.89 -13.88 -30.19
N ARG A 554 0.80 -13.02 -29.18
CA ARG A 554 -0.22 -13.15 -28.15
C ARG A 554 -1.62 -13.05 -28.78
N SER A 555 -2.57 -13.78 -28.21
CA SER A 555 -4.00 -13.62 -28.47
C SER A 555 -4.72 -13.89 -27.15
N TYR A 556 -5.34 -12.84 -26.59
CA TYR A 556 -6.16 -12.94 -25.38
C TYR A 556 -7.66 -12.89 -25.70
N ARG A 557 -8.04 -13.13 -26.96
CA ARG A 557 -9.45 -13.09 -27.39
C ARG A 557 -10.31 -14.15 -26.70
N HIS A 558 -9.72 -15.29 -26.34
CA HIS A 558 -10.40 -16.32 -25.55
C HIS A 558 -10.71 -15.86 -24.11
N LEU A 559 -9.99 -14.84 -23.61
CA LEU A 559 -10.19 -14.24 -22.29
C LEU A 559 -11.16 -13.06 -22.31
N MET A 560 -11.76 -12.75 -23.46
CA MET A 560 -12.82 -11.75 -23.56
C MET A 560 -14.16 -12.39 -23.22
N LEU A 561 -14.85 -11.84 -22.22
CA LEU A 561 -16.25 -12.18 -21.97
C LEU A 561 -17.08 -11.86 -23.22
N GLN A 562 -18.00 -12.76 -23.59
CA GLN A 562 -19.04 -12.48 -24.58
C GLN A 562 -19.80 -11.19 -24.19
N VAL A 563 -20.22 -10.45 -25.22
CA VAL A 563 -20.72 -9.06 -25.27
C VAL A 563 -22.05 -8.82 -24.50
N GLY A 564 -22.32 -9.54 -23.40
CA GLY A 564 -23.58 -9.48 -22.66
C GLY A 564 -23.64 -8.50 -21.47
N ASN A 565 -22.49 -7.97 -21.00
CA ASN A 565 -22.41 -7.09 -19.81
C ASN A 565 -21.62 -5.79 -20.08
N LYS A 566 -21.82 -5.15 -21.25
CA LYS A 566 -21.33 -3.79 -21.51
C LYS A 566 -22.21 -2.75 -20.84
#